data_AF-J2JD13-F1
#
_entry.id   AF-J2JD13-F1
#
_cell.length_a   1.000
_cell.length_b   1.000
_cell.length_c   1.000
_cell.angle_alpha   90.00
_cell.angle_beta   90.00
_cell.angle_gamma   90.00
#
_symmetry.space_group_name_H-M   'P 1'
#
loop_
_entity.id
_entity.type
_entity.pdbx_description
1 polymer ?
#
loop_
_entity_poly.entity_id
_entity_poly.type
_entity_poly.pdbx_seq_one_letter_code
_entity_poly.pdbx_strand_id
1 'polypeptide(L)' 'MMAISGFAVFVIGLNTHLQMHNIYWSAFLILMTGVVASSRLEMNAHTNKELLIGLTIGIFPQILFLYLWL' A
#
# COMPACT_ATOMS: atom_id res chain seq x y z
N MET A 1 -2.26 -5.22 7.42
CA MET A 1 -2.12 -4.18 6.37
C MET A 1 -0.96 -4.42 5.40
N MET A 2 0.04 -5.24 5.74
CA MET A 2 1.28 -5.40 4.95
C MET A 2 1.05 -5.74 3.47
N ALA A 3 0.14 -6.69 3.17
CA ALA A 3 -0.10 -7.12 1.79
C ALA A 3 -0.70 -6.00 0.90
N ILE A 4 -1.79 -5.36 1.33
CA ILE A 4 -2.48 -4.34 0.52
C ILE A 4 -1.64 -3.07 0.37
N SER A 5 -0.93 -2.66 1.43
CA SER A 5 -0.05 -1.48 1.40
C SER A 5 1.18 -1.72 0.54
N GLY A 6 1.81 -2.89 0.63
CA GLY A 6 2.92 -3.25 -0.24
C GLY A 6 2.50 -3.35 -1.71
N PHE A 7 1.36 -3.98 -2.00
CA PHE A 7 0.83 -4.07 -3.36
C PHE A 7 0.52 -2.68 -3.95
N ALA A 8 -0.10 -1.78 -3.16
CA ALA A 8 -0.38 -0.42 -3.60
C ALA A 8 0.90 0.34 -3.98
N VAL A 9 1.93 0.31 -3.13
CA VAL A 9 3.22 0.98 -3.41
C VAL A 9 3.92 0.37 -4.62
N PHE A 10 3.90 -0.96 -4.76
CA PHE A 10 4.48 -1.64 -5.91
C PHE A 10 3.82 -1.21 -7.23
N VAL A 11 2.49 -1.20 -7.30
CA VAL A 11 1.76 -0.78 -8.51
C VAL A 11 1.98 0.70 -8.81
N ILE A 12 2.04 1.55 -7.80
CA ILE A 12 2.35 2.99 -7.97
C ILE A 12 3.77 3.16 -8.53
N GLY A 13 4.77 2.50 -7.96
CA GLY A 13 6.15 2.56 -8.43
C GLY A 13 6.31 2.02 -9.86
N LEU A 14 5.62 0.93 -10.18
CA LEU A 14 5.62 0.34 -11.53
C LEU A 14 4.94 1.26 -12.56
N ASN A 15 3.86 1.94 -12.17
CA ASN A 15 3.20 2.95 -13.01
C ASN A 15 4.14 4.12 -13.33
N THR A 16 4.89 4.59 -12.33
CA THR A 16 5.89 5.66 -12.52
C THR A 16 7.06 5.22 -13.38
N HIS A 17 7.57 4.00 -13.20
CA HIS A 17 8.69 3.49 -13.97
C HIS A 17 8.35 3.25 -15.44
N LEU A 18 7.21 2.62 -15.72
CA LEU A 18 6.77 2.35 -17.09
C LEU A 18 6.16 3.57 -17.79
N GLN A 19 6.13 4.74 -17.13
CA GLN A 19 5.56 5.98 -17.66
C GLN A 19 4.12 5.82 -18.19
N MET A 20 3.35 4.91 -17.60
CA MET A 20 2.00 4.55 -18.04
C MET A 20 0.98 5.69 -17.81
N HIS A 21 1.33 6.71 -17.00
CA HIS A 21 0.51 7.88 -16.66
C HIS A 21 -0.94 7.54 -16.24
N ASN A 22 -1.15 6.33 -15.70
CA ASN A 22 -2.49 5.86 -15.38
C ASN A 22 -2.80 6.10 -13.90
N ILE A 23 -3.37 7.27 -13.62
CA ILE A 23 -3.73 7.70 -12.26
C ILE A 23 -4.87 6.88 -11.65
N TYR A 24 -5.73 6.27 -12.47
CA TYR A 24 -6.94 5.59 -12.02
C TYR A 24 -6.62 4.38 -11.14
N TRP A 25 -5.63 3.57 -11.55
CA TRP A 25 -5.21 2.40 -10.79
C TRP A 25 -4.59 2.77 -9.44
N SER A 26 -3.75 3.80 -9.42
CA SER A 26 -3.13 4.31 -8.18
C SER A 26 -4.19 4.83 -7.21
N ALA A 27 -5.14 5.65 -7.70
CA ALA A 27 -6.23 6.17 -6.88
C ALA A 27 -7.13 5.05 -6.32
N PHE A 28 -7.47 4.05 -7.15
CA PHE A 28 -8.25 2.90 -6.72
C PHE A 28 -7.57 2.09 -5.61
N LEU A 29 -6.26 1.85 -5.73
CA LEU A 29 -5.51 1.09 -4.72
C LEU A 29 -5.33 1.85 -3.40
N ILE A 30 -5.17 3.17 -3.46
CA ILE A 30 -5.16 4.03 -2.27
C ILE A 30 -6.51 3.94 -1.55
N LEU A 31 -7.62 4.06 -2.28
CA LEU A 31 -8.97 3.94 -1.73
C LEU A 31 -9.18 2.57 -1.09
N MET A 32 -8.82 1.48 -1.80
CA MET A 32 -8.96 0.12 -1.28
C MET A 32 -8.10 -0.13 -0.05
N THR A 33 -6.91 0.47 0.05
CA THR A 33 -6.09 0.42 1.26
C THR A 33 -6.84 1.04 2.45
N GLY A 34 -7.53 2.16 2.25
CA GLY A 34 -8.38 2.79 3.26
C GLY A 34 -9.58 1.93 3.66
N VAL A 35 -10.27 1.32 2.70
CA VAL A 35 -11.41 0.41 2.99
C VAL A 35 -10.98 -0.80 3.80
N VAL A 36 -9.86 -1.43 3.43
CA VAL A 36 -9.31 -2.58 4.16
C VAL A 36 -8.86 -2.17 5.56
N ALA A 37 -8.24 -1.00 5.72
CA ALA A 37 -7.87 -0.41 7.00
C ALA A 37 -9.08 -0.24 7.91
N SER A 38 -10.13 0.44 7.43
CA SER A 38 -11.37 0.66 8.18
C SER A 38 -12.07 -0.65 8.55
N SER A 39 -12.11 -1.63 7.63
CA SER A 39 -12.71 -2.94 7.91
C SER A 39 -12.00 -3.68 9.05
N ARG A 40 -10.67 -3.59 9.15
CA ARG A 40 -9.92 -4.23 10.25
C ARG A 40 -10.10 -3.53 11.59
N LEU A 41 -10.35 -2.22 11.59
CA LEU A 41 -10.69 -1.46 12.79
C LEU A 41 -12.11 -1.77 13.26
N GLU A 42 -13.08 -1.80 12.34
CA GLU A 42 -14.49 -2.10 12.63
C GLU A 42 -14.66 -3.50 13.25
N MET A 43 -13.90 -4.48 12.76
CA MET A 43 -13.91 -5.84 13.31
C MET A 43 -13.21 -5.97 14.68
N ASN A 44 -12.69 -4.88 15.26
CA ASN A 44 -11.90 -4.87 16.51
C ASN A 44 -10.75 -5.89 16.55
N ALA A 45 -10.32 -6.39 15.39
CA ALA A 45 -9.30 -7.43 15.29
C ALA A 45 -7.88 -6.86 15.51
N HIS A 46 -7.71 -5.55 15.29
CA HIS A 46 -6.45 -4.84 15.42
C HIS A 46 -6.66 -3.44 16.00
N THR A 47 -5.70 -2.98 16.80
CA THR A 47 -5.65 -1.57 17.26
C THR A 47 -5.04 -0.65 16.20
N ASN A 48 -5.35 0.65 16.25
CA ASN A 48 -4.79 1.67 15.35
C ASN A 48 -3.25 1.59 15.22
N LYS A 49 -2.55 1.24 16.31
CA LYS A 49 -1.09 1.10 16.33
C LYS A 49 -0.60 -0.07 15.46
N GLU A 50 -1.24 -1.23 15.57
CA GLU A 50 -0.90 -2.41 14.76
C GLU A 50 -1.17 -2.18 13.27
N LEU A 51 -2.25 -1.45 12.98
CA LEU A 51 -2.61 -1.05 11.63
C LEU A 51 -1.51 -0.18 10.99
N LEU A 52 -1.04 0.82 11.75
CA LEU A 52 0.03 1.73 11.33
C LEU A 52 1.35 0.98 11.12
N ILE A 53 1.74 0.12 12.06
CA ILE A 53 2.95 -0.70 11.96
C ILE A 53 2.88 -1.65 10.76
N GLY A 54 1.72 -2.29 10.55
CA GLY A 54 1.52 -3.16 9.40
C GLY A 54 1.53 -2.41 8.06
N LEU A 55 1.21 -1.11 8.05
CA LEU A 55 1.30 -0.27 6.86
C LEU A 55 2.75 0.16 6.61
N THR A 56 3.50 0.59 7.62
CA THR A 56 4.92 0.92 7.46
C THR A 56 5.75 -0.28 7.04
N ILE A 57 5.51 -1.47 7.62
CA ILE A 57 6.18 -2.71 7.22
C ILE A 57 5.82 -3.13 5.79
N GLY A 58 4.65 -2.76 5.27
CA GLY A 58 4.32 -3.01 3.86
C GLY A 58 4.99 -2.02 2.89
N ILE A 59 5.11 -0.76 3.29
CA ILE A 59 5.66 0.32 2.46
C ILE A 59 7.19 0.27 2.39
N PHE A 60 7.86 0.16 3.54
CA PHE A 60 9.32 0.28 3.65
C PHE A 60 10.10 -0.71 2.78
N PRO A 61 9.81 -2.03 2.79
CA PRO A 61 10.50 -2.97 1.91
C PRO A 61 10.17 -2.72 0.44
N GLN A 62 9.00 -2.17 0.11
CA GLN A 62 8.66 -1.87 -1.28
C GLN A 62 9.35 -0.64 -1.83
N ILE A 63 9.59 0.38 -1.00
CA ILE A 63 10.45 1.50 -1.39
C ILE A 63 11.89 1.02 -1.59
N LEU A 64 12.40 0.16 -0.70
CA LEU A 64 13.74 -0.42 -0.86
C LEU A 64 13.84 -1.27 -2.13
N PHE A 65 12.82 -2.09 -2.42
CA PHE A 65 12.74 -2.87 -3.65
C PHE A 65 12.73 -1.97 -4.89
N LEU A 66 11.95 -0.89 -4.88
CA LEU A 66 11.96 0.10 -5.96
C LEU A 66 13.31 0.82 -6.11
N TYR A 67 14.15 0.90 -5.09
CA TYR A 67 15.49 1.47 -5.22
C TYR A 67 16.54 0.44 -5.71
N LEU A 68 16.39 -0.82 -5.33
CA LEU A 68 17.34 -1.88 -5.69
C LEU A 68 17.06 -2.51 -7.07
N TRP A 69 15.80 -2.53 -7.48
CA TRP A 69 15.35 -3.15 -8.73
C TRP A 69 15.20 -2.16 -9.88
N LEU A 70 14.94 -0.89 -9.56
CA LEU A 70 14.89 0.22 -10.53
C LEU A 70 16.24 0.93 -10.60
#